data_AF-A0A7J8CPQ3-F1
#
_entry.id   AF-A0A7J8CPQ3-F1
#
_cell.length_a   1.000
_cell.length_b   1.000
_cell.length_c   1.000
_cell.angle_alpha   90.00
_cell.angle_beta   90.00
_cell.angle_gamma   90.00
#
_symmetry.space_group_name_H-M   'P 1'
#
loop_
_entity.id
_entity.type
_entity.pdbx_description
1 polymer ?
#
loop_
_entity_poly.entity_id
_entity_poly.type
_entity_poly.pdbx_seq_one_letter_code
_entity_poly.pdbx_strand_id
1 'polypeptide(L)'
;MPVRTAKALITVLGIPQKPIITGYKSALQEKETTTLKCQSSGSKPAAHLTWRKGEKELQGEQTRIQEDPNGKTFTVSSSVTFQVTREDDGADIVCSANHESLDGADRSTSQRIEVLYTPTAKIRPDPPHPREGQKLLLYCEGRGNPVPQQYLWEKEGSVPPLKITQESALIFPFLNKSDSGTYGCTATSNMGSYKAYYTLNVNDPSPVPSSSSTYHAIIGGIVAFIVFLLLILFIFLGHYLIRHKGTYLTHEAKGSDDAPDADTAIINAEGGQSGGDDKKEYFI
;
A
#
# COMPACT_ATOMS: atom_id res chain seq x y z
N MET A 1 14.98 40.88 -75.28
CA MET A 1 14.28 40.12 -74.21
C MET A 1 14.73 40.68 -72.87
N PRO A 2 13.85 41.03 -71.92
CA PRO A 2 14.28 41.52 -70.61
C PRO A 2 14.87 40.38 -69.79
N VAL A 3 16.04 40.60 -69.20
CA VAL A 3 16.67 39.65 -68.28
C VAL A 3 15.84 39.61 -67.01
N ARG A 4 15.22 38.46 -66.71
CA ARG A 4 14.53 38.25 -65.43
C ARG A 4 15.55 37.80 -64.40
N THR A 5 15.80 38.64 -63.41
CA THR A 5 16.61 38.30 -62.25
C THR A 5 15.74 37.72 -61.14
N ALA A 6 16.09 36.52 -60.68
CA ALA A 6 15.57 35.95 -59.44
C ALA A 6 16.61 36.17 -58.33
N LYS A 7 16.15 36.53 -57.13
CA LYS A 7 17.00 36.67 -55.94
C LYS A 7 16.62 35.57 -54.95
N ALA A 8 17.62 34.95 -54.33
CA ALA A 8 17.46 34.04 -53.21
C ALA A 8 18.10 34.66 -51.96
N LEU A 9 17.45 34.52 -50.81
CA LEU A 9 17.99 34.90 -49.51
C LEU A 9 18.53 33.64 -48.83
N ILE A 10 19.79 33.65 -48.41
CA ILE A 10 20.40 32.55 -47.65
C ILE A 10 20.57 33.02 -46.21
N THR A 11 19.92 32.32 -45.28
CA THR A 11 20.09 32.55 -43.83
C THR A 11 20.99 31.47 -43.25
N VAL A 12 22.12 31.88 -42.68
CA VAL A 12 23.02 30.98 -41.95
C VAL A 12 22.65 31.00 -40.48
N LEU A 13 22.29 29.84 -39.94
CA LEU A 13 21.93 29.67 -38.54
C LEU A 13 23.17 29.36 -37.69
N GLY A 14 23.18 29.89 -36.47
CA GLY A 14 24.18 29.58 -35.45
C GLY A 14 23.66 28.48 -34.54
N ILE A 15 24.40 27.38 -34.41
CA ILE A 15 24.02 26.28 -33.52
C ILE A 15 24.44 26.63 -32.08
N PRO A 16 23.52 26.65 -31.12
CA PRO A 16 23.87 26.91 -29.73
C PRO A 16 24.84 25.85 -29.19
N GLN A 17 25.82 26.33 -28.43
CA GLN A 17 26.67 25.45 -27.63
C GLN A 17 25.85 24.76 -26.53
N LYS A 18 26.42 23.71 -25.93
CA LYS A 18 25.79 23.07 -24.79
C LYS A 18 25.72 24.09 -23.64
N PRO A 19 24.55 24.33 -23.05
CA PRO A 19 24.41 25.31 -21.98
C PRO A 19 25.27 24.93 -20.77
N ILE A 20 25.75 25.93 -20.02
CA ILE A 20 26.55 25.74 -18.80
C ILE A 20 25.76 26.29 -17.62
N ILE A 21 25.55 25.45 -16.60
CA ILE A 21 24.91 25.84 -15.34
C ILE A 21 26.00 26.26 -14.34
N THR A 22 25.79 27.40 -13.69
CA THR A 22 26.70 28.03 -12.72
C THR A 22 25.91 28.51 -11.49
N GLY A 23 26.61 28.77 -10.38
CA GLY A 23 25.99 29.22 -9.12
C GLY A 23 25.43 28.10 -8.23
N TYR A 24 25.61 26.84 -8.61
CA TYR A 24 25.23 25.71 -7.76
C TYR A 24 26.28 25.47 -6.66
N LYS A 25 25.81 25.00 -5.51
CA LYS A 25 26.64 24.51 -4.40
C LYS A 25 26.66 22.98 -4.44
N SER A 26 27.64 22.36 -3.80
CA SER A 26 27.71 20.90 -3.69
C SER A 26 26.52 20.33 -2.93
N ALA A 27 26.07 21.01 -1.87
CA ALA A 27 24.89 20.64 -1.09
C ALA A 27 24.13 21.91 -0.67
N LEU A 28 22.79 21.81 -0.67
CA LEU A 28 21.86 22.89 -0.32
C LEU A 28 21.10 22.50 0.96
N GLN A 29 20.70 23.46 1.77
CA GLN A 29 19.89 23.18 2.96
C GLN A 29 18.38 23.33 2.68
N GLU A 30 17.55 22.52 3.33
CA GLU A 30 16.09 22.69 3.25
C GLU A 30 15.67 24.12 3.61
N LYS A 31 14.74 24.69 2.82
CA LYS A 31 14.22 26.07 2.91
C LYS A 31 15.21 27.16 2.49
N GLU A 32 16.45 26.81 2.12
CA GLU A 32 17.37 27.75 1.48
C GLU A 32 16.80 28.21 0.13
N THR A 33 16.94 29.49 -0.18
CA THR A 33 16.64 30.02 -1.51
C THR A 33 17.93 30.08 -2.30
N THR A 34 17.98 29.39 -3.44
CA THR A 34 19.16 29.34 -4.31
C THR A 34 18.85 29.92 -5.68
N THR A 35 19.87 30.50 -6.31
CA THR A 35 19.80 31.06 -7.66
C THR A 35 20.83 30.38 -8.55
N LEU A 36 20.37 29.76 -9.62
CA LEU A 36 21.22 29.14 -10.63
C LEU A 36 21.21 29.97 -11.90
N LYS A 37 22.35 30.05 -12.58
CA LYS A 37 22.49 30.75 -13.86
C LYS A 37 22.89 29.78 -14.95
N CYS A 38 22.19 29.84 -16.08
CA CYS A 38 22.48 29.07 -17.27
C CYS A 38 22.90 30.00 -18.40
N GLN A 39 23.91 29.60 -19.17
CA GLN A 39 24.41 30.38 -20.30
C GLN A 39 24.73 29.48 -21.50
N SER A 40 24.36 29.93 -22.70
CA SER A 40 24.67 29.28 -23.98
C SER A 40 25.09 30.32 -25.01
N SER A 41 26.14 30.04 -25.77
CA SER A 41 26.71 30.93 -26.79
C SER A 41 26.57 30.38 -28.21
N GLY A 42 26.83 31.21 -29.23
CA GLY A 42 26.93 30.77 -30.63
C GLY A 42 25.59 30.63 -31.37
N SER A 43 24.47 31.00 -30.75
CA SER A 43 23.15 30.88 -31.38
C SER A 43 22.89 31.99 -32.41
N LYS A 44 22.25 31.68 -33.53
CA LYS A 44 21.66 32.69 -34.43
C LYS A 44 20.42 32.10 -35.12
N PRO A 45 19.22 32.66 -34.88
CA PRO A 45 18.89 33.75 -33.95
C PRO A 45 19.16 33.42 -32.47
N ALA A 46 18.85 34.33 -31.54
CA ALA A 46 19.06 34.08 -30.12
C ALA A 46 18.22 32.88 -29.64
N ALA A 47 18.87 31.89 -29.00
CA ALA A 47 18.19 30.71 -28.48
C ALA A 47 17.32 31.02 -27.24
N HIS A 48 16.30 30.21 -27.00
CA HIS A 48 15.46 30.31 -25.80
C HIS A 48 15.91 29.30 -24.75
N LEU A 49 16.20 29.76 -23.54
CA LEU A 49 16.59 28.89 -22.42
C LEU A 49 15.36 28.49 -21.60
N THR A 50 15.22 27.20 -21.31
CA THR A 50 14.19 26.67 -20.41
C THR A 50 14.81 25.95 -19.22
N TRP A 51 14.11 25.96 -18.09
CA TRP A 51 14.54 25.34 -16.85
C TRP A 51 13.56 24.27 -16.40
N ARG A 52 14.08 23.16 -15.91
CA ARG A 52 13.30 22.06 -15.34
C ARG A 52 13.99 21.52 -14.10
N LYS A 53 13.23 21.20 -13.05
CA LYS A 53 13.67 20.55 -11.81
C LYS A 53 12.90 19.25 -11.63
N GLY A 54 13.57 18.11 -11.81
CA GLY A 54 12.89 16.81 -11.91
C GLY A 54 11.85 16.84 -13.04
N GLU A 55 10.59 16.58 -12.74
CA GLU A 55 9.49 16.65 -13.71
C GLU A 55 8.83 18.05 -13.82
N LYS A 56 9.24 19.00 -12.98
CA LYS A 56 8.58 20.31 -12.88
C LYS A 56 9.32 21.36 -13.69
N GLU A 57 8.63 22.03 -14.61
CA GLU A 57 9.15 23.23 -15.26
C GLU A 57 9.29 24.38 -14.25
N LEU A 58 10.40 25.10 -14.32
CA LEU A 58 10.67 26.27 -13.49
C LEU A 58 10.54 27.55 -14.32
N GLN A 59 9.90 28.56 -13.75
CA GLN A 59 9.86 29.90 -14.32
C GLN A 59 11.18 30.62 -14.00
N GLY A 60 12.07 30.66 -14.98
CA GLY A 60 13.28 31.48 -14.92
C GLY A 60 13.00 32.97 -15.14
N GLU A 61 13.98 33.80 -14.81
CA GLU A 61 14.02 35.18 -15.27
C GLU A 61 14.08 35.25 -16.80
N GLN A 62 13.64 36.38 -17.33
CA GLN A 62 13.71 36.68 -18.76
C GLN A 62 15.12 36.44 -19.31
N THR A 63 15.20 35.70 -20.41
CA THR A 63 16.48 35.40 -21.07
C THR A 63 17.14 36.70 -21.52
N ARG A 64 18.35 36.96 -21.02
CA ARG A 64 19.20 38.07 -21.41
C ARG A 64 19.99 37.69 -22.65
N ILE A 65 19.95 38.53 -23.68
CA ILE A 65 20.58 38.30 -24.97
C ILE A 65 21.74 39.30 -25.10
N GLN A 66 22.92 38.81 -25.44
CA GLN A 66 24.09 39.60 -25.77
C GLN A 66 24.63 39.17 -27.13
N GLU A 67 24.98 40.13 -27.97
CA GLU A 67 25.66 39.85 -29.24
C GLU A 67 27.12 39.50 -28.96
N ASP A 68 27.61 38.44 -29.60
CA ASP A 68 28.99 38.01 -29.46
C ASP A 68 29.94 39.01 -30.17
N PRO A 69 31.22 39.11 -29.75
CA PRO A 69 32.18 40.05 -30.36
C PRO A 69 32.37 39.87 -31.88
N ASN A 70 31.96 38.73 -32.42
CA ASN A 70 32.01 38.44 -33.85
C ASN A 70 30.90 39.14 -34.66
N GLY A 71 29.89 39.75 -34.02
CA GLY A 71 28.72 40.39 -34.66
C GLY A 71 27.85 39.43 -35.47
N LYS A 72 28.00 38.12 -35.24
CA LYS A 72 27.37 37.06 -36.04
C LYS A 72 26.50 36.12 -35.22
N THR A 73 26.74 36.00 -33.91
CA THR A 73 26.01 35.09 -33.03
C THR A 73 25.63 35.77 -31.73
N PHE A 74 24.75 35.13 -30.97
CA PHE A 74 24.26 35.60 -29.69
C PHE A 74 24.61 34.62 -28.59
N THR A 75 24.99 35.19 -27.45
CA THR A 75 25.04 34.54 -26.15
C THR A 75 23.79 34.87 -25.36
N VAL A 76 23.12 33.82 -24.89
CA VAL A 76 21.90 33.90 -24.10
C VAL A 76 22.16 33.42 -22.68
N SER A 77 21.56 34.10 -21.70
CA SER A 77 21.66 33.71 -20.30
C SER A 77 20.35 33.89 -19.56
N SER A 78 20.03 32.94 -18.69
CA SER A 78 18.84 32.98 -17.84
C SER A 78 19.23 32.57 -16.43
N SER A 79 18.52 33.11 -15.43
CA SER A 79 18.68 32.74 -14.03
C SER A 79 17.37 32.18 -13.51
N VAL A 80 17.43 31.20 -12.61
CA VAL A 80 16.24 30.68 -11.92
C VAL A 80 16.48 30.70 -10.42
N THR A 81 15.49 31.21 -9.68
CA THR A 81 15.53 31.26 -8.22
C THR A 81 14.39 30.42 -7.67
N PHE A 82 14.70 29.51 -6.76
CA PHE A 82 13.70 28.67 -6.12
C PHE A 82 14.10 28.37 -4.67
N GLN A 83 13.08 28.06 -3.86
CA GLN A 83 13.28 27.56 -2.51
C GLN A 83 13.46 26.03 -2.57
N VAL A 84 14.48 25.54 -1.88
CA VAL A 84 14.87 24.13 -1.81
C VAL A 84 13.97 23.39 -0.82
N THR A 85 13.45 22.22 -1.22
CA THR A 85 12.68 21.33 -0.34
C THR A 85 13.33 19.96 -0.23
N ARG A 86 12.97 19.17 0.79
CA ARG A 86 13.52 17.81 0.97
C ARG A 86 13.17 16.86 -0.19
N GLU A 87 12.08 17.12 -0.90
CA GLU A 87 11.65 16.36 -2.07
C GLU A 87 12.54 16.62 -3.30
N ASP A 88 13.33 17.70 -3.27
CA ASP A 88 14.29 18.02 -4.32
C ASP A 88 15.60 17.20 -4.19
N ASP A 89 15.80 16.46 -3.10
CA ASP A 89 17.02 15.69 -2.87
C ASP A 89 17.24 14.63 -3.94
N GLY A 90 18.39 14.71 -4.62
CA GLY A 90 18.74 13.82 -5.71
C GLY A 90 18.04 14.14 -7.04
N ALA A 91 17.24 15.22 -7.12
CA ALA A 91 16.63 15.67 -8.36
C ALA A 91 17.66 16.32 -9.32
N ASP A 92 17.34 16.31 -10.60
CA ASP A 92 18.14 16.94 -11.65
C ASP A 92 17.57 18.31 -12.02
N ILE A 93 18.42 19.33 -11.99
CA ILE A 93 18.15 20.64 -12.58
C ILE A 93 18.68 20.64 -14.02
N VAL A 94 17.76 20.76 -14.97
CA VAL A 94 18.07 20.76 -16.40
C VAL A 94 17.86 22.16 -16.97
N CYS A 95 18.88 22.67 -17.65
CA CYS A 95 18.75 23.83 -18.52
C CYS A 95 18.86 23.37 -19.98
N SER A 96 17.86 23.72 -20.80
CA SER A 96 17.82 23.35 -22.22
C SER A 96 17.84 24.60 -23.10
N ALA A 97 18.64 24.57 -24.16
CA ALA A 97 18.66 25.60 -25.19
C ALA A 97 17.80 25.16 -26.38
N ASN A 98 16.67 25.84 -26.58
CA ASN A 98 15.78 25.60 -27.71
C ASN A 98 16.10 26.55 -28.87
N HIS A 99 16.26 26.00 -30.07
CA HIS A 99 16.67 26.76 -31.26
C HIS A 99 16.29 26.02 -32.55
N GLU A 100 15.91 26.76 -33.59
CA GLU A 100 15.44 26.21 -34.87
C GLU A 100 16.49 25.35 -35.61
N SER A 101 17.78 25.61 -35.40
CA SER A 101 18.86 24.83 -36.01
C SER A 101 19.07 23.43 -35.42
N LEU A 102 18.38 23.09 -34.33
CA LEU A 102 18.56 21.81 -33.65
C LEU A 102 17.68 20.70 -34.23
N ASP A 103 16.59 21.02 -34.93
CA ASP A 103 15.65 20.05 -35.51
C ASP A 103 15.24 18.93 -34.52
N GLY A 104 14.92 19.34 -33.29
CA GLY A 104 14.55 18.43 -32.20
C GLY A 104 15.72 17.76 -31.46
N ALA A 105 16.97 18.01 -31.84
CA ALA A 105 18.14 17.55 -31.09
C ALA A 105 18.20 18.21 -29.71
N ASP A 106 18.45 17.39 -28.67
CA ASP A 106 18.56 17.92 -27.31
C ASP A 106 19.88 18.66 -27.11
N ARG A 107 19.76 19.87 -26.55
CA ARG A 107 20.87 20.73 -26.19
C ARG A 107 20.72 21.17 -24.74
N SER A 108 20.77 20.19 -23.84
CA SER A 108 20.58 20.38 -22.41
C SER A 108 21.81 20.06 -21.58
N THR A 109 21.87 20.65 -20.38
CA THR A 109 22.81 20.28 -19.33
C THR A 109 22.02 19.99 -18.06
N SER A 110 22.36 18.90 -17.38
CA SER A 110 21.77 18.47 -16.13
C SER A 110 22.77 18.65 -14.98
N GLN A 111 22.30 19.17 -13.86
CA GLN A 111 23.02 19.26 -12.60
C GLN A 111 22.18 18.61 -11.50
N ARG A 112 22.68 17.52 -10.93
CA ARG A 112 22.04 16.86 -9.78
C ARG A 112 22.24 17.70 -8.52
N ILE A 113 21.19 17.88 -7.73
CA ILE A 113 21.25 18.61 -6.47
C ILE A 113 21.17 17.65 -5.27
N GLU A 114 21.97 17.94 -4.25
CA GLU A 114 21.95 17.27 -2.96
C GLU A 114 21.33 18.22 -1.93
N VAL A 115 20.33 17.74 -1.19
CA VAL A 115 19.63 18.56 -0.19
C VAL A 115 19.82 17.96 1.19
N LEU A 116 20.39 18.75 2.09
CA LEU A 116 20.58 18.41 3.49
C LEU A 116 19.36 18.88 4.30
N TYR A 117 18.80 17.98 5.08
CA TYR A 117 17.62 18.22 5.90
C TYR A 117 17.65 17.44 7.20
N THR A 118 16.94 17.96 8.20
CA THR A 118 16.88 17.34 9.52
C THR A 118 16.17 15.98 9.47
N PRO A 119 16.52 15.05 10.38
CA PRO A 119 15.86 13.76 10.44
C PRO A 119 14.36 13.86 10.70
N THR A 120 13.67 12.80 10.33
CA THR A 120 12.33 12.43 10.75
C THR A 120 12.38 10.98 11.21
N ALA A 121 11.51 10.58 12.13
CA ALA A 121 11.49 9.20 12.61
C ALA A 121 10.05 8.71 12.76
N LYS A 122 9.85 7.42 12.52
CA LYS A 122 8.60 6.72 12.81
C LYS A 122 8.91 5.40 13.50
N ILE A 123 8.21 5.10 14.58
CA ILE A 123 8.34 3.82 15.26
C ILE A 123 7.35 2.82 14.66
N ARG A 124 7.81 1.62 14.32
CA ARG A 124 6.99 0.51 13.84
C ARG A 124 7.13 -0.72 14.74
N PRO A 125 6.03 -1.27 15.26
CA PRO A 125 6.03 -2.53 15.97
C PRO A 125 6.07 -3.73 15.02
N ASP A 126 6.80 -4.77 15.42
CA ASP A 126 6.77 -6.10 14.80
C ASP A 126 6.72 -7.18 15.89
N PRO A 127 5.61 -7.94 16.03
CA PRO A 127 4.41 -7.89 15.19
C PRO A 127 3.55 -6.63 15.42
N PRO A 128 2.70 -6.22 14.46
CA PRO A 128 1.86 -5.02 14.59
C PRO A 128 0.86 -5.04 15.76
N HIS A 129 0.45 -6.23 16.18
CA HIS A 129 -0.48 -6.46 17.29
C HIS A 129 0.18 -7.40 18.30
N PRO A 130 1.09 -6.89 19.14
CA PRO A 130 1.85 -7.73 20.06
C PRO A 130 0.98 -8.23 21.22
N ARG A 131 1.27 -9.44 21.69
CA ARG A 131 0.59 -10.07 22.83
C ARG A 131 1.58 -10.37 23.94
N GLU A 132 1.04 -10.53 25.15
CA GLU A 132 1.84 -10.99 26.30
C GLU A 132 2.59 -12.29 26.00
N GLY A 133 3.82 -12.39 26.48
CA GLY A 133 4.74 -13.51 26.29
C GLY A 133 5.42 -13.56 24.91
N GLN A 134 4.99 -12.75 23.93
CA GLN A 134 5.62 -12.72 22.61
C GLN A 134 6.89 -11.87 22.61
N LYS A 135 7.78 -12.16 21.66
CA LYS A 135 8.87 -11.26 21.29
C LYS A 135 8.30 -10.08 20.50
N LEU A 136 8.61 -8.86 20.93
CA LEU A 136 8.25 -7.62 20.21
C LEU A 136 9.52 -6.85 19.85
N LEU A 137 9.55 -6.34 18.61
CA LEU A 137 10.53 -5.39 18.14
C LEU A 137 9.85 -4.05 17.88
N LEU A 138 10.30 -2.99 18.55
CA LEU A 138 9.97 -1.62 18.15
C LEU A 138 11.13 -1.09 17.30
N TYR A 139 10.90 -0.92 16.00
CA TYR A 139 11.90 -0.40 15.08
C TYR A 139 11.69 1.09 14.82
N CYS A 140 12.73 1.89 15.00
CA CYS A 140 12.72 3.32 14.72
C CYS A 140 13.25 3.59 13.32
N GLU A 141 12.33 3.82 12.38
CA GLU A 141 12.63 4.14 10.99
C GLU A 141 13.00 5.63 10.89
N GLY A 142 14.29 5.94 10.99
CA GLY A 142 14.85 7.27 10.78
C GLY A 142 15.08 7.57 9.30
N ARG A 143 14.61 8.73 8.82
CA ARG A 143 14.88 9.25 7.47
C ARG A 143 15.46 10.65 7.58
N GLY A 144 16.51 10.94 6.84
CA GLY A 144 17.21 12.23 6.84
C GLY A 144 18.30 12.21 5.79
N ASN A 145 18.75 13.39 5.37
CA ASN A 145 19.99 13.54 4.62
C ASN A 145 20.92 14.51 5.37
N PRO A 146 22.03 14.04 5.95
CA PRO A 146 22.49 12.64 5.98
C PRO A 146 21.61 11.71 6.81
N VAL A 147 21.68 10.41 6.52
CA VAL A 147 20.93 9.37 7.26
C VAL A 147 21.34 9.39 8.74
N PRO A 148 20.38 9.31 9.69
CA PRO A 148 20.69 9.37 11.12
C PRO A 148 21.64 8.25 11.56
N GLN A 149 22.75 8.61 12.22
CA GLN A 149 23.77 7.65 12.68
C GLN A 149 23.55 7.18 14.12
N GLN A 150 22.70 7.87 14.89
CA GLN A 150 22.46 7.55 16.31
C GLN A 150 20.97 7.52 16.61
N TYR A 151 20.56 6.55 17.42
CA TYR A 151 19.19 6.41 17.93
C TYR A 151 19.24 6.39 19.46
N LEU A 152 18.19 6.88 20.12
CA LEU A 152 18.09 6.82 21.58
C LEU A 152 16.65 6.49 21.98
N TRP A 153 16.48 5.38 22.68
CA TRP A 153 15.19 4.95 23.20
C TRP A 153 14.99 5.33 24.67
N GLU A 154 13.82 5.88 24.98
CA GLU A 154 13.41 6.31 26.31
C GLU A 154 11.96 5.90 26.58
N LYS A 155 11.64 5.47 27.80
CA LYS A 155 10.25 5.29 28.25
C LYS A 155 9.73 6.58 28.87
N GLU A 156 8.67 7.17 28.31
CA GLU A 156 8.09 8.41 28.82
C GLU A 156 7.53 8.23 30.24
N GLY A 157 7.67 9.25 31.08
CA GLY A 157 7.24 9.21 32.49
C GLY A 157 8.21 8.52 33.45
N SER A 158 9.34 7.98 32.96
CA SER A 158 10.44 7.56 33.83
C SER A 158 11.26 8.79 34.28
N VAL A 159 11.49 8.93 35.59
CA VAL A 159 12.29 10.02 36.17
C VAL A 159 13.41 9.41 37.04
N PRO A 160 14.69 9.60 36.68
CA PRO A 160 15.18 10.21 35.43
C PRO A 160 14.81 9.38 34.19
N PRO A 161 14.85 9.97 32.97
CA PRO A 161 14.54 9.25 31.73
C PRO A 161 15.37 7.97 31.62
N LEU A 162 14.70 6.83 31.58
CA LEU A 162 15.34 5.54 31.44
C LEU A 162 15.81 5.38 30.00
N LYS A 163 17.12 5.54 29.79
CA LYS A 163 17.78 5.24 28.52
C LYS A 163 17.84 3.72 28.36
N ILE A 164 17.21 3.21 27.30
CA ILE A 164 17.09 1.75 27.11
C ILE A 164 18.19 1.22 26.17
N THR A 165 18.37 1.85 25.00
CA THR A 165 19.38 1.46 24.01
C THR A 165 19.72 2.61 23.07
N GLN A 166 20.89 2.54 22.43
CA GLN A 166 21.35 3.45 21.39
C GLN A 166 21.14 2.90 19.96
N GLU A 167 20.54 1.72 19.85
CA GLU A 167 20.27 1.06 18.58
C GLU A 167 18.97 1.56 17.95
N SER A 168 18.82 1.35 16.64
CA SER A 168 17.57 1.69 15.93
C SER A 168 16.38 0.84 16.36
N ALA A 169 16.60 -0.27 17.07
CA ALA A 169 15.56 -1.19 17.47
C ALA A 169 15.56 -1.44 18.99
N LEU A 170 14.37 -1.44 19.57
CA LEU A 170 14.13 -1.83 20.95
C LEU A 170 13.48 -3.20 20.98
N ILE A 171 14.13 -4.16 21.63
CA ILE A 171 13.72 -5.57 21.66
C ILE A 171 13.13 -5.90 23.03
N PHE A 172 11.92 -6.45 23.04
CA PHE A 172 11.30 -7.11 24.18
C PHE A 172 11.31 -8.63 23.91
N PRO A 173 12.19 -9.41 24.55
CA PRO A 173 12.25 -10.85 24.33
C PRO A 173 10.96 -11.56 24.74
N PHE A 174 10.37 -11.13 25.86
CA PHE A 174 9.12 -11.64 26.41
C PHE A 174 8.29 -10.46 26.92
N LEU A 175 7.24 -10.10 26.18
CA LEU A 175 6.43 -8.93 26.48
C LEU A 175 5.54 -9.14 27.71
N ASN A 176 5.54 -8.20 28.65
CA ASN A 176 4.69 -8.24 29.84
C ASN A 176 3.72 -7.04 29.86
N LYS A 177 2.58 -7.16 30.54
CA LYS A 177 1.65 -6.04 30.77
C LYS A 177 2.33 -4.82 31.41
N SER A 178 3.32 -5.02 32.29
CA SER A 178 4.11 -3.93 32.89
C SER A 178 4.94 -3.14 31.88
N ASP A 179 5.21 -3.69 30.71
CA ASP A 179 5.95 -3.00 29.65
C ASP A 179 5.08 -1.96 28.94
N SER A 180 3.76 -2.01 29.09
CA SER A 180 2.86 -1.00 28.52
C SER A 180 3.28 0.42 28.90
N GLY A 181 3.11 1.35 27.96
CA GLY A 181 3.53 2.74 28.12
C GLY A 181 3.94 3.39 26.80
N THR A 182 4.32 4.66 26.86
CA THR A 182 4.79 5.40 25.69
C THR A 182 6.31 5.35 25.58
N TYR A 183 6.80 4.92 24.44
CA TYR A 183 8.21 4.83 24.10
C TYR A 183 8.58 5.93 23.11
N GLY A 184 9.61 6.69 23.44
CA GLY A 184 10.20 7.71 22.58
C GLY A 184 11.49 7.21 21.93
N CYS A 185 11.63 7.40 20.63
CA CYS A 185 12.89 7.20 19.91
C CYS A 185 13.38 8.53 19.35
N THR A 186 14.61 8.92 19.69
CA THR A 186 15.28 10.10 19.12
C THR A 186 16.29 9.66 18.07
N ALA A 187 16.05 10.00 16.80
CA ALA A 187 16.99 9.79 15.71
C ALA A 187 17.83 11.06 15.49
N THR A 188 19.16 10.94 15.44
CA THR A 188 20.09 12.07 15.40
C THR A 188 21.06 11.96 14.21
N SER A 189 21.27 13.09 13.53
CA SER A 189 22.26 13.31 12.48
C SER A 189 23.04 14.61 12.75
N ASN A 190 24.04 14.90 11.93
CA ASN A 190 24.72 16.21 11.93
C ASN A 190 23.79 17.39 11.57
N MET A 191 22.64 17.14 10.95
CA MET A 191 21.64 18.17 10.64
C MET A 191 20.69 18.46 11.80
N GLY A 192 20.70 17.62 12.85
CA GLY A 192 19.83 17.76 14.02
C GLY A 192 19.21 16.43 14.44
N SER A 193 18.20 16.50 15.29
CA SER A 193 17.51 15.33 15.84
C SER A 193 15.99 15.44 15.75
N TYR A 194 15.33 14.28 15.75
CA TYR A 194 13.87 14.18 15.76
C TYR A 194 13.43 13.06 16.68
N LYS A 195 12.42 13.35 17.53
CA LYS A 195 11.86 12.39 18.48
C LYS A 195 10.48 11.94 18.05
N ALA A 196 10.34 10.63 17.85
CA ALA A 196 9.07 9.96 17.57
C ALA A 196 8.55 9.25 18.82
N TYR A 197 7.23 9.10 18.92
CA TYR A 197 6.57 8.43 20.04
C TYR A 197 5.72 7.25 19.56
N TYR A 198 5.63 6.22 20.38
CA TYR A 198 4.76 5.06 20.17
C TYR A 198 4.20 4.56 21.49
N THR A 199 2.88 4.42 21.56
CA THR A 199 2.21 3.88 22.75
C THR A 199 2.04 2.37 22.58
N LEU A 200 2.77 1.62 23.41
CA LEU A 200 2.65 0.18 23.52
C LEU A 200 1.52 -0.17 24.49
N ASN A 201 0.53 -0.91 23.99
CA ASN A 201 -0.52 -1.51 24.80
C ASN A 201 -0.46 -3.03 24.69
N VAL A 202 -0.16 -3.70 25.78
CA VAL A 202 -0.04 -5.17 25.84
C VAL A 202 -1.39 -5.74 26.25
N ASN A 203 -2.14 -6.23 25.28
CA ASN A 203 -3.40 -6.92 25.54
C ASN A 203 -3.14 -8.37 25.97
N ASP A 204 -4.03 -8.92 26.81
CA ASP A 204 -4.12 -10.36 27.01
C ASP A 204 -4.30 -11.07 25.65
N PRO A 205 -3.94 -12.36 25.55
CA PRO A 205 -4.46 -13.21 24.50
C PRO A 205 -5.98 -13.35 24.67
N SER A 206 -6.75 -12.30 24.33
CA SER A 206 -8.17 -12.45 24.10
C SER A 206 -8.32 -13.45 22.96
N PRO A 207 -9.17 -14.47 23.12
CA PRO A 207 -9.43 -15.41 22.05
C PRO A 207 -9.95 -14.58 20.89
N VAL A 208 -9.15 -14.51 19.82
CA VAL A 208 -9.61 -14.00 18.53
C VAL A 208 -10.95 -14.71 18.29
N PRO A 209 -12.05 -14.02 17.98
CA PRO A 209 -13.24 -14.72 17.53
C PRO A 209 -12.83 -15.47 16.27
N SER A 210 -12.55 -16.76 16.43
CA SER A 210 -12.31 -17.64 15.31
C SER A 210 -13.55 -17.50 14.44
N SER A 211 -13.35 -17.16 13.17
CA SER A 211 -14.44 -17.03 12.21
C SER A 211 -15.35 -18.26 12.19
N SER A 212 -14.88 -19.41 12.71
CA SER A 212 -15.65 -20.63 12.96
C SER A 212 -16.94 -20.43 13.76
N SER A 213 -16.97 -19.55 14.78
CA SER A 213 -18.18 -19.38 15.61
C SER A 213 -19.31 -18.69 14.85
N THR A 214 -18.98 -17.74 13.98
CA THR A 214 -19.94 -17.08 13.10
C THR A 214 -20.47 -18.04 12.04
N TYR A 215 -19.63 -18.94 11.51
CA TYR A 215 -20.07 -19.97 10.57
C TYR A 215 -21.05 -20.96 11.22
N HIS A 216 -20.80 -21.41 12.46
CA HIS A 216 -21.73 -22.30 13.16
C HIS A 216 -23.10 -21.66 13.43
N ALA A 217 -23.13 -20.36 13.78
CA ALA A 217 -24.38 -19.64 13.99
C ALA A 217 -25.18 -19.44 12.68
N ILE A 218 -24.50 -19.12 11.58
CA ILE A 218 -25.13 -18.96 10.25
C ILE A 218 -25.64 -20.32 9.73
N ILE A 219 -24.83 -21.38 9.84
CA ILE A 219 -25.24 -22.73 9.44
C ILE A 219 -26.44 -23.19 10.28
N GLY A 220 -26.43 -22.97 11.59
CA GLY A 220 -27.56 -23.29 12.47
C GLY A 220 -28.85 -22.56 12.08
N GLY A 221 -28.76 -21.27 11.74
CA GLY A 221 -29.90 -20.48 11.28
C GLY A 221 -30.49 -20.98 9.96
N ILE A 222 -29.64 -21.31 8.98
CA ILE A 222 -30.08 -21.83 7.67
C ILE A 222 -30.78 -23.19 7.84
N VAL A 223 -30.21 -24.09 8.64
CA VAL A 223 -30.81 -25.42 8.90
C VAL A 223 -32.17 -25.28 9.57
N ALA A 224 -32.30 -24.41 10.58
CA ALA A 224 -33.57 -24.18 11.26
C ALA A 224 -34.65 -23.62 10.31
N PHE A 225 -34.28 -22.71 9.41
CA PHE A 225 -35.19 -22.16 8.42
C PHE A 225 -35.64 -23.20 7.40
N ILE A 226 -34.75 -24.06 6.92
CA ILE A 226 -35.10 -25.15 5.98
C ILE A 226 -36.06 -26.13 6.66
N VAL A 227 -35.79 -26.53 7.91
CA VAL A 227 -36.69 -27.43 8.66
C VAL A 227 -38.07 -26.79 8.84
N PHE A 228 -38.13 -25.50 9.16
CA PHE A 228 -39.40 -24.78 9.29
C PHE A 228 -40.18 -24.72 7.98
N LEU A 229 -39.52 -24.45 6.85
CA LEU A 229 -40.15 -24.47 5.53
C LEU A 229 -40.66 -25.87 5.15
N LEU A 230 -39.90 -26.93 5.45
CA LEU A 230 -40.34 -28.30 5.21
C LEU A 230 -41.57 -28.65 6.06
N LEU A 231 -41.60 -28.27 7.33
CA LEU A 231 -42.77 -28.48 8.20
C LEU A 231 -44.00 -27.74 7.68
N ILE A 232 -43.85 -26.48 7.25
CA ILE A 232 -44.92 -25.72 6.62
C ILE A 232 -45.41 -26.44 5.35
N LEU A 233 -44.50 -26.87 4.49
CA LEU A 233 -44.83 -27.59 3.26
C LEU A 233 -45.59 -28.88 3.58
N PHE A 234 -45.17 -29.67 4.57
CA PHE A 234 -45.89 -30.88 4.99
C PHE A 234 -47.29 -30.58 5.53
N ILE A 235 -47.48 -29.48 6.27
CA ILE A 235 -48.81 -29.05 6.73
C ILE A 235 -49.69 -28.68 5.53
N PHE A 236 -49.16 -27.92 4.58
CA PHE A 236 -49.88 -27.56 3.35
C PHE A 236 -50.17 -28.78 2.47
N LEU A 237 -49.22 -29.70 2.31
CA LEU A 237 -49.40 -30.94 1.56
C LEU A 237 -50.45 -31.84 2.25
N GLY A 238 -50.41 -31.92 3.58
CA GLY A 238 -51.42 -32.62 4.37
C GLY A 238 -52.80 -32.03 4.17
N HIS A 239 -52.95 -30.70 4.28
CA HIS A 239 -54.21 -30.02 4.00
C HIS A 239 -54.66 -30.18 2.54
N TYR A 240 -53.74 -30.12 1.58
CA TYR A 240 -54.02 -30.34 0.17
C TYR A 240 -54.54 -31.76 -0.08
N LEU A 241 -53.86 -32.77 0.46
CA LEU A 241 -54.28 -34.17 0.35
C LEU A 241 -55.63 -34.40 1.05
N ILE A 242 -55.86 -33.85 2.25
CA ILE A 242 -57.15 -33.94 2.94
C ILE A 242 -58.27 -33.30 2.09
N ARG A 243 -57.99 -32.16 1.46
CA ARG A 243 -58.96 -31.44 0.62
C ARG A 243 -59.26 -32.19 -0.69
N HIS A 244 -58.29 -32.93 -1.23
CA HIS A 244 -58.44 -33.72 -2.45
C HIS A 244 -58.83 -35.20 -2.23
N LYS A 245 -58.87 -35.70 -0.97
CA LYS A 245 -59.41 -37.03 -0.61
C LYS A 245 -60.93 -37.17 -0.82
N GLY A 246 -61.62 -36.13 -1.27
CA GLY A 246 -63.06 -36.16 -1.54
C GLY A 246 -63.48 -36.88 -2.83
N THR A 247 -62.56 -37.33 -3.69
CA THR A 247 -62.91 -38.01 -4.95
C THR A 247 -61.84 -39.01 -5.40
N TYR A 248 -61.88 -40.22 -4.85
CA TYR A 248 -61.47 -41.42 -5.60
C TYR A 248 -62.50 -42.52 -5.36
N LEU A 249 -63.33 -42.75 -6.38
CA LEU A 249 -64.19 -43.91 -6.55
C LEU A 249 -63.31 -45.18 -6.47
N THR A 250 -63.53 -46.05 -5.49
CA THR A 250 -63.05 -47.42 -5.55
C THR A 250 -64.03 -48.25 -6.38
N HIS A 251 -63.58 -48.74 -7.53
CA HIS A 251 -64.30 -49.73 -8.33
C HIS A 251 -63.59 -51.08 -8.17
N GLU A 252 -64.32 -52.05 -7.59
CA GLU A 252 -64.11 -53.52 -7.62
C GLU A 252 -62.80 -54.07 -6.99
N ALA A 253 -62.77 -55.25 -6.35
CA ALA A 253 -63.58 -56.47 -6.42
C ALA A 253 -63.64 -57.11 -5.02
N LYS A 254 -64.73 -57.71 -4.52
CA LYS A 254 -65.34 -59.00 -4.89
C LYS A 254 -64.33 -60.12 -5.17
N GLY A 255 -63.89 -60.77 -4.10
CA GLY A 255 -63.21 -62.07 -4.17
C GLY A 255 -62.63 -62.48 -2.83
N SER A 256 -63.12 -63.62 -2.31
CA SER A 256 -62.63 -64.38 -1.14
C SER A 256 -63.11 -63.84 0.22
N ASP A 257 -64.09 -64.39 0.96
CA ASP A 257 -64.76 -65.70 0.94
C ASP A 257 -63.83 -66.87 0.65
N ASP A 258 -62.85 -67.08 1.53
CA ASP A 258 -62.27 -68.40 1.84
C ASP A 258 -61.58 -68.30 3.21
N ALA A 259 -62.38 -68.49 4.26
CA ALA A 259 -61.86 -68.84 5.58
C ALA A 259 -61.59 -70.36 5.61
N PRO A 260 -60.47 -70.80 6.19
CA PRO A 260 -60.43 -72.06 6.91
C PRO A 260 -60.34 -71.82 8.42
N ASP A 261 -61.11 -72.66 9.12
CA ASP A 261 -61.51 -72.59 10.51
C ASP A 261 -60.39 -72.59 11.57
N ALA A 262 -60.79 -72.03 12.71
CA ALA A 262 -60.10 -72.06 13.98
C ALA A 262 -60.21 -73.45 14.62
N ASP A 263 -59.19 -74.29 14.43
CA ASP A 263 -58.95 -75.44 15.30
C ASP A 263 -57.46 -75.84 15.27
N THR A 264 -56.63 -75.08 15.99
CA THR A 264 -55.42 -75.61 16.65
C THR A 264 -55.04 -74.67 17.78
N ALA A 265 -55.92 -74.60 18.77
CA ALA A 265 -55.51 -74.26 20.11
C ALA A 265 -54.78 -75.46 20.73
N ILE A 266 -53.86 -75.17 21.67
CA ILE A 266 -53.20 -76.08 22.63
C ILE A 266 -51.97 -76.76 21.98
N ILE A 267 -50.73 -76.48 22.42
CA ILE A 267 -50.07 -77.11 23.59
C ILE A 267 -48.81 -76.30 24.00
N ASN A 268 -48.70 -76.04 25.31
CA ASN A 268 -47.52 -75.78 26.18
C ASN A 268 -46.69 -74.49 25.97
N ALA A 269 -46.62 -73.58 26.95
CA ALA A 269 -46.09 -73.67 28.32
C ALA A 269 -44.57 -73.45 28.38
N GLU A 270 -44.20 -72.58 29.33
CA GLU A 270 -42.84 -72.30 29.83
C GLU A 270 -41.87 -71.67 28.81
N GLY A 271 -41.26 -70.52 29.08
CA GLY A 271 -40.67 -70.13 30.35
C GLY A 271 -39.16 -70.09 30.14
N GLY A 272 -38.59 -68.88 30.21
CA GLY A 272 -37.21 -68.67 30.62
C GLY A 272 -36.09 -69.22 29.73
N GLN A 273 -35.57 -68.34 28.87
CA GLN A 273 -34.20 -67.83 29.02
C GLN A 273 -33.05 -68.86 29.04
N SER A 274 -32.25 -68.91 27.96
CA SER A 274 -30.77 -68.89 28.03
C SER A 274 -30.12 -69.00 26.64
N GLY A 275 -29.03 -68.24 26.46
CA GLY A 275 -27.97 -68.49 25.48
C GLY A 275 -28.35 -68.22 24.02
N GLY A 276 -27.57 -67.54 23.20
CA GLY A 276 -26.15 -67.28 23.24
C GLY A 276 -25.71 -67.12 21.77
N ASP A 277 -24.80 -66.18 21.56
CA ASP A 277 -23.83 -66.14 20.48
C ASP A 277 -24.26 -65.97 19.01
N ASP A 278 -23.61 -64.94 18.46
CA ASP A 278 -22.80 -64.97 17.25
C ASP A 278 -23.42 -64.78 15.87
N LYS A 279 -22.93 -63.67 15.30
CA LYS A 279 -22.19 -63.58 14.03
C LYS A 279 -22.98 -63.54 12.71
N LYS A 280 -22.66 -62.41 12.05
CA LYS A 280 -22.14 -62.26 10.67
C LYS A 280 -23.20 -62.38 9.57
N GLU A 281 -23.32 -61.30 8.79
CA GLU A 281 -22.87 -61.20 7.37
C GLU A 281 -23.72 -62.14 6.49
N TYR A 282 -24.25 -61.75 5.33
CA TYR A 282 -23.56 -61.36 4.12
C TYR A 282 -24.59 -60.60 3.25
N PHE A 283 -24.19 -59.53 2.55
CA PHE A 283 -24.01 -59.45 1.08
C PHE A 283 -25.33 -59.60 0.27
N ILE A 284 -25.50 -59.11 -0.96
CA ILE A 284 -24.64 -58.54 -2.01
C ILE A 284 -25.36 -57.28 -2.50
#